data_AF-A0A6V7IBE2-F1
#
_entry.id   AF-A0A6V7IBE2-F1
#
_cell.length_a   1.000
_cell.length_b   1.000
_cell.length_c   1.000
_cell.angle_alpha   90.00
_cell.angle_beta   90.00
_cell.angle_gamma   90.00
#
_symmetry.space_group_name_H-M   'P 1'
#
loop_
_entity.id
_entity.type
_entity.pdbx_description
1 polymer ?
#
loop_
_entity_poly.entity_id
_entity_poly.type
_entity_poly.pdbx_seq_one_letter_code
_entity_poly.pdbx_strand_id
1 'polypeptide(L)'
;VYKSQRFRAGKGKMRNRRRIQRRGPLIVYGADKGIRKAFRNIPGVDLMNINKLNLLKLAPGGHVGRFIIWTKSAFEKLDAIYGTWRKESKCKAGYNLPSPKMANTDLTRLLKSDEIRKVLRAP
;
A
#
# COMPACT_ATOMS: atom_id res chain seq x y z
N VAL A 1 -5.65 -17.72 2.60
CA VAL A 1 -4.88 -17.71 3.87
C VAL A 1 -5.01 -19.04 4.64
N TYR A 2 -6.22 -19.55 4.87
CA TYR A 2 -6.44 -20.82 5.59
C TYR A 2 -5.54 -21.98 5.12
N LYS A 3 -5.56 -22.32 3.81
CA LYS A 3 -4.72 -23.38 3.23
C LYS A 3 -3.20 -23.16 3.37
N SER A 4 -2.75 -21.93 3.68
CA SER A 4 -1.32 -21.60 3.80
C SER A 4 -0.78 -21.75 5.23
N GLN A 5 -1.63 -22.05 6.19
CA GLN A 5 -1.22 -22.24 7.58
C GLN A 5 -0.40 -23.53 7.71
N ARG A 6 0.81 -23.40 8.25
CA ARG A 6 1.69 -24.56 8.49
C ARG A 6 2.61 -24.31 9.69
N PHE A 7 3.21 -25.38 10.21
CA PHE A 7 4.25 -25.27 11.22
C PHE A 7 5.50 -24.62 10.65
N ARG A 8 6.15 -23.75 11.43
CA ARG A 8 7.41 -23.11 11.07
C ARG A 8 8.52 -24.17 11.05
N ALA A 9 9.40 -24.11 10.06
CA ALA A 9 10.59 -24.96 10.04
C ALA A 9 11.64 -24.52 11.09
N GLY A 10 12.43 -25.47 11.59
CA GLY A 10 13.57 -25.21 12.48
C GLY A 10 13.24 -24.84 13.94
N LYS A 11 14.27 -24.34 14.65
CA LYS A 11 14.24 -24.03 16.10
C LYS A 11 13.30 -22.88 16.48
N GLY A 12 12.81 -22.10 15.51
CA GLY A 12 11.84 -21.03 15.75
C GLY A 12 10.54 -21.52 16.39
N LYS A 13 10.18 -22.80 16.22
CA LYS A 13 9.03 -23.44 16.90
C LYS A 13 9.14 -23.43 18.42
N MET A 14 10.35 -23.55 18.96
CA MET A 14 10.63 -23.54 20.40
C MET A 14 10.59 -22.12 20.98
N ARG A 15 10.73 -21.09 20.14
CA ARG A 15 10.76 -19.66 20.53
C ARG A 15 9.41 -18.97 20.28
N ASN A 16 8.29 -19.63 20.60
CA ASN A 16 6.92 -19.11 20.47
C ASN A 16 6.50 -18.61 19.06
N ARG A 17 7.18 -19.03 17.98
CA ARG A 17 6.84 -18.67 16.59
C ARG A 17 6.46 -19.90 15.76
N ARG A 18 5.68 -20.80 16.36
CA ARG A 18 5.41 -22.15 15.88
C ARG A 18 4.60 -22.23 14.58
N ARG A 19 3.71 -21.27 14.29
CA ARG A 19 2.89 -21.25 13.07
C ARG A 19 3.26 -20.10 12.14
N ILE A 20 3.11 -20.33 10.84
CA ILE A 20 3.24 -19.31 9.79
C ILE A 20 2.01 -19.33 8.89
N GLN A 21 1.67 -18.18 8.34
CA GLN A 21 0.57 -18.00 7.40
C GLN A 21 0.88 -16.84 6.45
N ARG A 22 0.31 -16.88 5.23
CA ARG A 22 0.39 -15.74 4.30
C ARG A 22 -0.45 -14.57 4.80
N ARG A 23 -0.06 -13.34 4.43
CA ARG A 23 -0.85 -12.13 4.68
C ARG A 23 -1.99 -12.07 3.66
N GLY A 24 -3.17 -11.71 4.14
CA GLY A 24 -4.36 -11.46 3.32
C GLY A 24 -4.60 -9.96 3.16
N PRO A 25 -5.86 -9.56 2.90
CA PRO A 25 -6.19 -8.16 2.66
C PRO A 25 -5.91 -7.29 3.89
N LEU A 26 -5.63 -6.03 3.63
CA LEU A 26 -5.58 -4.98 4.65
C LEU A 26 -6.84 -4.14 4.54
N ILE A 27 -7.61 -4.02 5.62
CA ILE A 27 -8.79 -3.16 5.68
C ILE A 27 -8.41 -1.85 6.34
N VAL A 28 -8.59 -0.74 5.63
CA VAL A 28 -8.32 0.61 6.14
C VAL A 28 -9.63 1.34 6.43
N TYR A 29 -9.76 1.80 7.67
CA TYR A 29 -10.98 2.44 8.19
C TYR A 29 -10.70 3.82 8.79
N GLY A 30 -11.73 4.69 8.73
CA GLY A 30 -11.68 6.05 9.27
C GLY A 30 -12.00 6.14 10.76
N ALA A 31 -13.07 5.45 11.19
CA ALA A 31 -13.52 5.39 12.58
C ALA A 31 -13.84 3.93 12.95
N ASP A 32 -13.50 3.53 14.18
CA ASP A 32 -13.80 2.18 14.66
C ASP A 32 -15.21 2.15 15.26
N LYS A 33 -16.18 1.67 14.48
CA LYS A 33 -17.56 1.41 14.93
C LYS A 33 -17.79 -0.09 15.17
N GLY A 34 -16.78 -0.78 15.72
CA GLY A 34 -16.82 -2.23 15.95
C GLY A 34 -16.18 -3.07 14.83
N ILE A 35 -15.70 -2.43 13.76
CA ILE A 35 -15.02 -3.11 12.64
C ILE A 35 -13.82 -3.92 13.13
N ARG A 36 -13.12 -3.43 14.16
CA ARG A 36 -11.99 -4.16 14.72
C ARG A 36 -12.39 -5.47 15.37
N LYS A 37 -13.53 -5.50 16.10
CA LYS A 37 -14.03 -6.72 16.74
C LYS A 37 -14.55 -7.72 15.69
N ALA A 38 -15.21 -7.23 14.64
CA ALA A 38 -15.77 -8.05 13.58
C ALA A 38 -14.68 -8.78 12.77
N PHE A 39 -13.62 -8.07 12.36
CA PHE A 39 -12.63 -8.61 11.42
C PHE A 39 -11.38 -9.21 12.08
N ARG A 40 -11.11 -8.96 13.38
CA ARG A 40 -9.87 -9.44 14.04
C ARG A 40 -9.72 -10.96 14.08
N ASN A 41 -10.82 -11.71 14.01
CA ASN A 41 -10.79 -13.17 14.12
C ASN A 41 -10.60 -13.87 12.76
N ILE A 42 -10.67 -13.13 11.64
CA ILE A 42 -10.49 -13.70 10.31
C ILE A 42 -8.99 -13.84 10.02
N PRO A 43 -8.45 -15.06 9.82
CA PRO A 43 -7.02 -15.27 9.62
C PRO A 43 -6.48 -14.53 8.39
N GLY A 44 -5.41 -13.75 8.61
CA GLY A 44 -4.68 -13.01 7.59
C GLY A 44 -5.30 -11.69 7.17
N VAL A 45 -6.50 -11.35 7.66
CA VAL A 45 -7.04 -10.00 7.53
C VAL A 45 -6.34 -9.11 8.56
N ASP A 46 -5.71 -8.04 8.08
CA ASP A 46 -5.16 -7.02 8.96
C ASP A 46 -6.04 -5.77 8.90
N LEU A 47 -6.07 -5.03 10.02
CA LEU A 47 -6.83 -3.80 10.17
C LEU A 47 -5.89 -2.62 10.42
N MET A 48 -6.25 -1.46 9.89
CA MET A 48 -5.47 -0.23 10.03
C MET A 48 -6.39 1.00 10.03
N ASN A 49 -6.08 1.96 10.91
CA ASN A 49 -6.73 3.26 10.90
C ASN A 49 -5.99 4.19 9.92
N ILE A 50 -6.74 4.95 9.13
CA ILE A 50 -6.21 5.91 8.15
C ILE A 50 -5.30 6.98 8.76
N ASN A 51 -5.53 7.40 9.99
CA ASN A 51 -4.68 8.39 10.66
C ASN A 51 -3.32 7.81 11.07
N LYS A 52 -3.19 6.48 11.13
CA LYS A 52 -2.01 5.76 11.60
C LYS A 52 -1.63 4.66 10.60
N LEU A 53 -1.34 5.08 9.37
CA LEU A 53 -0.86 4.17 8.34
C LEU A 53 0.54 3.64 8.69
N ASN A 54 0.67 2.32 8.76
CA ASN A 54 1.93 1.65 9.11
C ASN A 54 2.55 0.97 7.88
N LEU A 55 3.78 1.35 7.56
CA LEU A 55 4.54 0.79 6.43
C LEU A 55 4.70 -0.73 6.52
N LEU A 56 4.93 -1.30 7.70
CA LEU A 56 5.12 -2.75 7.89
C LEU A 56 3.87 -3.56 7.52
N LYS A 57 2.71 -2.94 7.57
CA LYS A 57 1.44 -3.54 7.17
C LYS A 57 1.10 -3.21 5.72
N LEU A 58 1.48 -2.05 5.18
CA LEU A 58 1.27 -1.71 3.77
C LEU A 58 2.18 -2.51 2.83
N ALA A 59 3.47 -2.61 3.18
CA ALA A 59 4.50 -3.31 2.42
C ALA A 59 5.18 -4.39 3.31
N PRO A 60 4.47 -5.48 3.65
CA PRO A 60 5.03 -6.53 4.49
C PRO A 60 6.23 -7.19 3.80
N GLY A 61 7.38 -7.19 4.47
CA GLY A 61 8.62 -7.72 3.89
C GLY A 61 9.27 -6.79 2.85
N GLY A 62 8.81 -5.54 2.73
CA GLY A 62 9.36 -4.57 1.78
C GLY A 62 8.76 -4.64 0.37
N HIS A 63 7.84 -5.57 0.12
CA HIS A 63 7.14 -5.67 -1.18
C HIS A 63 5.93 -4.74 -1.24
N VAL A 64 5.85 -3.92 -2.29
CA VAL A 64 4.69 -3.09 -2.61
C VAL A 64 3.56 -3.92 -3.25
N GLY A 65 2.34 -3.37 -3.30
CA GLY A 65 1.22 -4.04 -3.97
C GLY A 65 0.40 -4.97 -3.08
N ARG A 66 0.27 -4.68 -1.78
CA ARG A 66 -0.68 -5.40 -0.92
C ARG A 66 -2.12 -5.11 -1.35
N PHE A 67 -2.98 -6.11 -1.30
CA PHE A 67 -4.41 -5.92 -1.53
C PHE A 67 -5.05 -5.16 -0.35
N ILE A 68 -5.52 -3.93 -0.60
CA ILE A 68 -6.08 -3.04 0.42
C ILE A 68 -7.55 -2.75 0.09
N ILE A 69 -8.41 -2.91 1.09
CA ILE A 69 -9.84 -2.57 1.02
C ILE A 69 -10.05 -1.29 1.84
N TRP A 70 -10.64 -0.29 1.21
CA TRP A 70 -10.88 1.01 1.80
C TRP A 70 -12.35 1.20 2.16
N THR A 71 -12.63 1.72 3.36
CA THR A 71 -13.95 2.28 3.66
C THR A 71 -14.08 3.67 3.02
N LYS A 72 -15.29 4.08 2.62
CA LYS A 72 -15.56 5.41 2.04
C LYS A 72 -14.93 6.54 2.86
N SER A 73 -15.20 6.56 4.17
CA SER A 73 -14.66 7.59 5.09
C SER A 73 -13.13 7.59 5.21
N ALA A 74 -12.47 6.44 5.01
CA ALA A 74 -11.02 6.38 5.02
C ALA A 74 -10.45 6.94 3.71
N PHE A 75 -11.10 6.63 2.59
CA PHE A 75 -10.68 7.08 1.28
C PHE A 75 -10.78 8.61 1.16
N GLU A 76 -11.89 9.20 1.58
CA GLU A 76 -12.08 10.67 1.57
C GLU A 76 -11.07 11.41 2.46
N LYS A 77 -10.61 10.79 3.56
CA LYS A 77 -9.61 11.38 4.45
C LYS A 77 -8.19 11.39 3.89
N LEU A 78 -7.88 10.61 2.85
CA LEU A 78 -6.54 10.59 2.26
C LEU A 78 -6.12 11.97 1.74
N ASP A 79 -7.03 12.66 1.04
CA ASP A 79 -6.78 14.00 0.51
C ASP A 79 -6.48 15.01 1.61
N ALA A 80 -7.14 14.91 2.76
CA ALA A 80 -6.87 15.78 3.90
C ALA A 80 -5.49 15.50 4.55
N ILE A 81 -5.10 14.22 4.61
CA ILE A 81 -3.86 13.78 5.28
C ILE A 81 -2.63 14.03 4.41
N TYR A 82 -2.71 13.81 3.10
CA TYR A 82 -1.57 13.88 2.21
C TYR A 82 -1.61 15.08 1.26
N GLY A 83 -2.78 15.67 1.03
CA GLY A 83 -2.93 16.75 0.06
C GLY A 83 -2.87 16.25 -1.39
N THR A 84 -2.69 17.20 -2.30
CA THR A 84 -2.41 16.96 -3.73
C THR A 84 -1.16 17.74 -4.10
N TRP A 85 -0.55 17.53 -5.28
CA TRP A 85 0.61 18.35 -5.69
C TRP A 85 0.34 19.87 -5.69
N ARG A 86 -0.93 20.29 -5.82
CA ARG A 86 -1.34 21.71 -5.80
C ARG A 86 -1.78 22.22 -4.43
N LYS A 87 -2.20 21.33 -3.53
CA LYS A 87 -2.78 21.69 -2.23
C LYS A 87 -2.04 20.96 -1.12
N GLU A 88 -1.43 21.73 -0.23
CA GLU A 88 -0.69 21.19 0.91
C GLU A 88 -1.57 20.32 1.84
N SER A 89 -0.92 19.46 2.62
CA SER A 89 -1.60 18.63 3.61
C SER A 89 -2.21 19.50 4.72
N LYS A 90 -3.45 19.18 5.12
CA LYS A 90 -4.11 19.82 6.27
C LYS A 90 -3.64 19.24 7.60
N CYS A 91 -3.31 17.94 7.61
CA CYS A 91 -2.99 17.22 8.86
C CYS A 91 -1.49 17.16 9.16
N LYS A 92 -0.62 17.38 8.16
CA LYS A 92 0.83 17.28 8.29
C LYS A 92 1.46 18.61 7.91
N ALA A 93 1.93 19.35 8.92
CA ALA A 93 2.59 20.63 8.70
C ALA A 93 3.86 20.45 7.84
N GLY A 94 4.01 21.31 6.81
CA GLY A 94 5.17 21.30 5.92
C GLY A 94 5.28 20.08 5.00
N TYR A 95 4.24 19.25 4.90
CA TYR A 95 4.25 18.07 4.04
C TYR A 95 3.57 18.34 2.69
N ASN A 96 4.26 17.99 1.61
CA ASN A 96 3.71 17.92 0.26
C ASN A 96 4.08 16.56 -0.39
N LEU A 97 3.33 16.17 -1.42
CA LEU A 97 3.61 14.96 -2.18
C LEU A 97 4.92 15.09 -2.97
N PRO A 98 5.76 14.04 -3.02
CA PRO A 98 6.95 14.03 -3.88
C PRO A 98 6.58 14.24 -5.35
N SER A 99 7.35 15.07 -6.04
CA SER A 99 7.20 15.27 -7.49
C SER A 99 7.80 14.08 -8.26
N PRO A 100 7.08 13.51 -9.24
CA PRO A 100 7.66 12.47 -10.09
C PRO A 100 8.81 13.04 -10.93
N LYS A 101 9.90 12.29 -11.07
CA LYS A 101 11.07 12.73 -11.88
C LYS A 101 10.79 12.73 -13.38
N MET A 102 9.93 11.84 -13.85
CA MET A 102 9.48 11.77 -15.24
C MET A 102 7.98 12.09 -15.28
N ALA A 103 7.58 13.03 -16.14
CA ALA A 103 6.17 13.35 -16.34
C ALA A 103 5.39 12.19 -17.00
N ASN A 104 6.04 11.48 -17.93
CA ASN A 104 5.53 10.26 -18.55
C ASN A 104 6.53 9.12 -18.34
N THR A 105 6.10 8.01 -17.75
CA THR A 105 6.94 6.83 -17.51
C THR A 105 6.89 5.80 -18.63
N ASP A 106 6.00 5.96 -19.62
CA ASP A 106 5.92 5.07 -20.78
C ASP A 106 7.00 5.42 -21.82
N LEU A 107 8.15 4.76 -21.67
CA LEU A 107 9.28 4.93 -22.58
C LEU A 107 8.97 4.42 -23.98
N THR A 108 8.16 3.37 -24.13
CA THR A 108 7.86 2.80 -25.45
C THR A 108 7.09 3.78 -26.31
N ARG A 109 6.13 4.51 -25.70
CA ARG A 109 5.41 5.59 -26.36
C ARG A 109 6.33 6.75 -26.71
N LEU A 110 7.22 7.14 -25.79
CA LEU A 110 8.18 8.22 -26.04
C LEU A 110 9.09 7.90 -27.24
N LEU A 111 9.70 6.71 -27.26
CA LEU A 111 10.60 6.30 -28.35
C LEU A 111 9.88 6.14 -29.71
N LYS A 112 8.59 5.83 -29.70
CA LYS A 112 7.78 5.68 -30.92
C LYS A 112 7.13 6.98 -31.38
N SER A 113 7.32 8.08 -30.66
CA SER A 113 6.76 9.39 -31.01
C SER A 113 7.33 9.90 -32.34
N ASP A 114 6.49 10.56 -33.13
CA ASP A 114 6.86 11.05 -34.45
C ASP A 114 7.93 12.15 -34.37
N GLU A 115 7.88 12.94 -33.30
CA GLU A 115 8.86 13.99 -33.01
C GLU A 115 10.27 13.43 -32.86
N ILE A 116 10.42 12.31 -32.14
CA ILE A 116 11.72 11.63 -32.00
C ILE A 116 12.10 10.96 -33.31
N ARG A 117 11.17 10.21 -33.93
CA ARG A 117 11.42 9.48 -35.18
C ARG A 117 11.87 10.37 -36.33
N LYS A 118 11.34 11.59 -36.42
CA LYS A 118 11.70 12.56 -37.46
C LYS A 118 13.18 12.97 -37.43
N VAL A 119 13.82 12.91 -36.26
CA VAL A 119 15.22 13.35 -36.05
C VAL A 119 16.19 12.17 -35.98
N LEU A 120 15.67 10.95 -35.84
CA LEU A 120 16.50 9.74 -35.81
C LEU A 120 17.12 9.48 -37.18
N ARG A 121 18.40 9.08 -37.18
CA ARG A 121 19.09 8.57 -38.37
C ARG A 121 18.61 7.14 -38.66
N ALA A 122 18.78 6.69 -39.91
CA ALA A 122 18.58 5.29 -40.24
C ALA A 122 19.44 4.41 -39.31
N PRO A 123 18.88 3.28 -38.82
CA PRO A 123 19.59 2.39 -37.92
C PRO A 123 20.84 1.78 -38.54
#